data_AF-A0A0B4CNB0-F1
#
_entry.id   AF-A0A0B4CNB0-F1
#
_cell.length_a   1.000
_cell.length_b   1.000
_cell.length_c   1.000
_cell.angle_alpha   90.00
_cell.angle_beta   90.00
_cell.angle_gamma   90.00
#
_symmetry.space_group_name_H-M   'P 1'
#
loop_
_entity.id
_entity.type
_entity.pdbx_description
1 polymer ?
#
loop_
_entity_poly.entity_id
_entity_poly.type
_entity_poly.pdbx_seq_one_letter_code
_entity_poly.pdbx_strand_id
1 'polypeptide(L)'
;MWAPLIGDRFTEQLIPRATAFLMGAVVMLIGIVGMLMLIGLSSMNVTMIVAGFVIGGLGLAAWAVPYVSIDRLGVRMGKELAKGGLVINRRPPIHSPYLYQQWLKRNGLTAAEVIAALD
;
A
#
# COMPACT_ATOMS: atom_id res chain seq x y z
N MET A 1 5.58 -12.55 -8.79
CA MET A 1 4.90 -13.29 -7.69
C MET A 1 3.40 -13.02 -7.58
N TRP A 2 2.87 -11.84 -7.96
CA TRP A 2 1.44 -11.53 -7.88
C TRP A 2 0.59 -12.04 -9.05
N ALA A 3 1.11 -12.01 -10.28
CA ALA A 3 0.42 -12.49 -11.49
C ALA A 3 -0.30 -13.85 -11.30
N PRO A 4 0.35 -14.91 -10.78
CA PRO A 4 -0.31 -16.20 -10.59
C PRO A 4 -1.35 -16.24 -9.45
N LEU A 5 -1.54 -15.15 -8.69
CA LEU A 5 -2.46 -15.08 -7.55
C LEU A 5 -3.69 -14.20 -7.82
N ILE A 6 -3.53 -13.13 -8.60
CA ILE A 6 -4.57 -12.10 -8.81
C ILE A 6 -4.78 -11.74 -10.28
N GLY A 7 -4.08 -12.41 -11.20
CA GLY A 7 -4.13 -12.13 -12.63
C GLY A 7 -3.27 -10.94 -13.06
N ASP A 8 -3.03 -10.82 -14.37
CA ASP A 8 -2.13 -9.82 -14.93
C ASP A 8 -2.70 -8.41 -14.80
N ARG A 9 -4.00 -8.24 -15.06
CA ARG A 9 -4.70 -6.94 -14.99
C ARG A 9 -4.58 -6.24 -13.63
N PHE A 10 -4.70 -6.99 -12.53
CA PHE A 10 -4.52 -6.44 -11.18
C PHE A 10 -3.05 -6.33 -10.79
N THR A 11 -2.19 -7.20 -11.32
CA THR A 11 -0.75 -7.15 -11.07
C THR A 11 -0.11 -5.91 -11.69
N GLU A 12 -0.43 -5.58 -12.94
CA GLU A 12 0.02 -4.36 -13.62
C GLU A 12 -0.40 -3.10 -12.86
N GLN A 13 -1.56 -3.15 -12.21
CA GLN A 13 -2.06 -2.09 -11.35
C GLN A 13 -1.36 -2.05 -9.98
N LEU A 14 -1.02 -3.20 -9.41
CA LEU A 14 -0.43 -3.30 -8.08
C LEU A 14 1.05 -2.89 -8.08
N ILE A 15 1.82 -3.27 -9.10
CA ILE A 15 3.26 -2.99 -9.20
C ILE A 15 3.59 -1.50 -8.99
N PRO A 16 3.04 -0.54 -9.77
CA PRO A 16 3.40 0.87 -9.62
C PRO A 16 3.00 1.42 -8.24
N ARG A 17 1.90 0.93 -7.64
CA ARG A 17 1.44 1.34 -6.32
C ARG A 17 2.34 0.80 -5.20
N ALA A 18 2.76 -0.46 -5.32
CA ALA A 18 3.70 -1.08 -4.39
C ALA A 18 5.08 -0.40 -4.46
N THR A 19 5.57 -0.08 -5.66
CA THR A 19 6.80 0.69 -5.83
C THR A 19 6.67 2.08 -5.21
N ALA A 20 5.57 2.78 -5.45
CA ALA A 20 5.32 4.09 -4.84
C ALA A 20 5.23 4.01 -3.31
N PHE A 21 4.69 2.93 -2.75
CA PHE A 21 4.66 2.70 -1.30
C PHE A 21 6.05 2.50 -0.71
N LEU A 22 6.89 1.68 -1.35
CA LEU A 22 8.27 1.48 -0.91
C LEU A 22 9.10 2.76 -1.02
N MET A 23 9.01 3.47 -2.15
CA MET A 23 9.68 4.76 -2.32
C MET A 23 9.16 5.81 -1.33
N GLY A 24 7.85 5.84 -1.10
CA GLY A 24 7.21 6.67 -0.09
C GLY A 24 7.74 6.39 1.32
N ALA A 25 7.98 5.13 1.67
CA ALA A 25 8.57 4.75 2.95
C ALA A 25 10.01 5.29 3.10
N VAL A 26 10.81 5.23 2.03
CA VAL A 26 12.16 5.81 2.00
C VAL A 26 12.10 7.32 2.17
N VAL A 27 11.22 8.01 1.44
CA VAL A 27 11.02 9.46 1.54
C VAL A 27 10.55 9.85 2.93
N MET A 28 9.66 9.07 3.54
CA MET A 28 9.22 9.27 4.92
C MET A 28 10.38 9.17 5.91
N LEU A 29 11.22 8.15 5.80
CA LEU A 29 12.40 8.00 6.66
C LEU A 29 13.36 9.19 6.51
N ILE A 30 13.64 9.60 5.27
CA ILE A 30 14.46 10.80 4.99
C ILE A 30 13.81 12.04 5.61
N GLY A 31 12.50 12.21 5.46
CA GLY A 31 11.75 13.33 6.02
C GLY A 31 11.79 13.38 7.55
N ILE A 32 11.65 12.23 8.22
CA ILE A 32 11.76 12.12 9.68
C ILE A 32 13.18 12.46 10.13
N VAL A 33 14.20 11.91 9.49
CA VAL A 33 15.61 12.21 9.82
C VAL A 33 15.90 13.70 9.60
N GLY A 34 15.46 14.27 8.48
CA GLY A 34 15.61 15.69 8.18
C GLY A 34 14.90 16.59 9.19
N MET A 35 13.68 16.22 9.60
CA MET A 35 12.94 16.91 10.67
C MET A 35 13.74 16.92 11.97
N LEU A 36 14.22 15.76 12.43
CA LEU A 36 14.97 15.65 13.68
C LEU A 36 16.28 16.45 13.63
N MET A 37 16.99 16.44 12.50
CA MET A 37 18.21 17.24 12.32
C MET A 37 17.91 18.74 12.37
N LEU A 38 16.88 19.22 11.65
CA LEU A 38 16.53 20.63 11.62
C LEU A 38 16.06 21.15 12.98
N ILE A 39 15.24 20.37 13.69
CA ILE A 39 14.79 20.73 15.03
C ILE A 39 15.98 20.70 16.01
N GLY A 40 16.81 19.66 15.98
CA GLY A 40 17.96 19.51 16.87
C GLY A 40 19.04 20.58 16.69
N LEU A 41 19.25 21.05 15.45
CA LEU A 41 20.23 22.10 15.13
C LEU A 41 19.65 23.52 15.22
N SER A 42 18.35 23.66 15.46
CA SER A 42 17.64 24.95 15.33
C SER A 42 18.11 26.04 16.28
N SER A 43 18.74 25.72 17.42
CA SER A 43 19.16 26.72 18.43
C SER A 43 18.02 27.71 18.80
N MET A 44 16.78 27.19 18.92
CA MET A 44 15.53 27.96 19.13
C MET A 44 15.06 28.84 17.95
N ASN A 45 15.64 28.68 16.76
CA ASN A 45 15.14 29.30 15.53
C ASN A 45 13.81 28.68 15.11
N VAL A 46 12.73 29.42 15.33
CA VAL A 46 11.34 29.00 15.04
C VAL A 46 11.16 28.61 13.58
N THR A 47 11.79 29.33 12.63
CA THR A 47 11.68 29.04 11.20
C THR A 47 12.24 27.66 10.86
N MET A 48 13.37 27.28 11.45
CA MET A 48 13.97 25.95 11.25
C MET A 48 13.12 24.84 11.85
N ILE A 49 12.51 25.09 13.02
CA ILE A 49 11.60 24.12 13.66
C ILE A 49 10.38 23.88 12.78
N VAL A 50 9.75 24.95 12.26
CA VAL A 50 8.61 24.86 11.34
C VAL A 50 9.00 24.12 10.06
N ALA A 51 10.15 24.45 9.47
CA ALA A 51 10.65 23.75 8.28
C ALA A 51 10.85 22.25 8.55
N GLY A 52 11.35 21.88 9.72
CA GLY A 52 11.45 20.49 10.16
C GLY A 52 10.10 19.77 10.15
N PHE A 53 9.07 20.35 10.77
CA PHE A 53 7.72 19.76 10.78
C PHE A 53 7.10 19.65 9.38
N VAL A 54 7.32 20.65 8.51
CA VAL A 54 6.85 20.60 7.13
C VAL A 54 7.49 19.43 6.38
N ILE A 55 8.80 19.26 6.48
CA ILE A 55 9.52 18.16 5.82
C ILE A 55 9.07 16.80 6.37
N GLY A 56 8.93 16.67 7.69
CA GLY A 56 8.43 15.45 8.33
C GLY A 56 7.00 15.11 7.90
N GLY A 57 6.12 16.12 7.86
CA GLY A 57 4.73 15.97 7.43
C GLY A 57 4.59 15.56 5.96
N LEU A 58 5.37 16.17 5.07
CA LEU A 58 5.42 15.77 3.66
C LEU A 58 5.97 14.35 3.48
N GLY A 59 6.97 13.97 4.28
CA GLY A 59 7.49 12.61 4.33
C GLY A 59 6.41 11.59 4.71
N LEU A 60 5.62 11.86 5.74
CA LEU A 60 4.50 11.00 6.15
C LEU A 60 3.44 10.87 5.04
N ALA A 61 3.09 11.99 4.39
CA ALA A 61 2.13 11.98 3.29
C ALA A 61 2.62 11.16 2.09
N ALA A 62 3.91 11.24 1.76
CA ALA A 62 4.53 10.48 0.68
C ALA A 62 4.40 8.95 0.86
N TRP A 63 4.35 8.47 2.10
CA TRP A 63 4.12 7.05 2.41
C TRP A 63 2.63 6.69 2.52
N ALA A 64 1.82 7.54 3.17
CA ALA A 64 0.42 7.27 3.43
C ALA A 64 -0.44 7.24 2.16
N VAL A 65 -0.17 8.11 1.18
CA VAL A 65 -0.97 8.18 -0.06
C VAL A 65 -0.90 6.89 -0.88
N PRO A 66 0.30 6.32 -1.18
CA PRO A 66 0.40 5.01 -1.82
C PRO A 66 -0.25 3.89 -1.01
N TYR A 67 -0.14 3.90 0.33
CA TYR A 67 -0.77 2.90 1.19
C TYR A 67 -2.29 2.85 0.99
N VAL A 68 -2.95 4.02 1.05
CA VAL A 68 -4.39 4.13 0.79
C VAL A 68 -4.74 3.70 -0.64
N SER A 69 -3.87 3.98 -1.61
CA SER A 69 -4.09 3.55 -3.00
C SER A 69 -4.11 2.03 -3.16
N ILE A 70 -3.24 1.32 -2.43
CA ILE A 70 -3.21 -0.14 -2.39
C ILE A 70 -4.46 -0.66 -1.68
N ASP A 71 -4.85 -0.07 -0.55
CA ASP A 71 -6.08 -0.49 0.16
C ASP A 71 -7.33 -0.36 -0.74
N ARG A 72 -7.45 0.75 -1.48
CA ARG A 72 -8.53 0.96 -2.47
C ARG A 72 -8.52 -0.07 -3.59
N LEU A 73 -7.34 -0.50 -4.05
CA LEU A 73 -7.23 -1.56 -5.05
C LEU A 73 -7.73 -2.90 -4.48
N GLY A 74 -7.44 -3.20 -3.22
CA GLY A 74 -7.96 -4.40 -2.54
C GLY A 74 -9.48 -4.37 -2.37
N VAL A 75 -10.05 -3.19 -2.07
CA VAL A 75 -11.51 -3.00 -2.04
C VAL A 75 -12.14 -3.20 -3.42
N ARG A 76 -11.52 -2.65 -4.48
CA ARG A 76 -12.00 -2.83 -5.85
C ARG A 76 -12.00 -4.30 -6.25
N MET A 77 -10.89 -4.99 -5.98
CA MET A 77 -10.75 -6.42 -6.23
C MET A 77 -11.83 -7.21 -5.51
N GLY A 78 -12.08 -6.94 -4.23
CA GLY A 78 -13.14 -7.62 -3.48
C GLY A 78 -14.54 -7.42 -4.08
N LYS A 79 -14.82 -6.24 -4.64
CA LYS A 79 -16.08 -5.97 -5.36
C LYS A 79 -16.18 -6.74 -6.67
N GLU A 80 -15.08 -6.88 -7.41
CA GLU A 80 -15.04 -7.65 -8.66
C GLU A 80 -15.22 -9.15 -8.40
N LEU A 81 -14.55 -9.69 -7.39
CA LEU A 81 -14.76 -11.08 -6.95
C LEU A 81 -16.22 -11.35 -6.56
N ALA A 82 -16.86 -10.44 -5.83
CA ALA A 82 -18.27 -10.57 -5.47
C ALA A 82 -19.20 -10.53 -6.70
N LYS A 83 -18.87 -9.74 -7.73
CA LYS A 83 -19.60 -9.74 -9.01
C LYS A 83 -19.41 -11.05 -9.78
N GLY A 84 -18.22 -11.65 -9.70
CA GLY A 84 -17.91 -12.98 -10.23
C GLY A 84 -18.50 -14.14 -9.41
N GLY A 85 -19.34 -13.86 -8.40
CA GLY A 85 -20.03 -14.88 -7.59
C GLY A 85 -19.20 -15.45 -6.44
N LEU A 86 -18.00 -14.94 -6.19
CA LEU A 86 -17.16 -15.35 -5.07
C LEU A 86 -17.53 -14.57 -3.81
N VAL A 87 -18.21 -15.23 -2.87
CA VAL A 87 -18.53 -14.66 -1.55
C VAL A 87 -17.30 -14.71 -0.66
N ILE A 88 -16.71 -13.55 -0.41
CA ILE A 88 -15.51 -13.41 0.43
C ILE A 88 -15.86 -12.82 1.80
N ASN A 89 -15.34 -13.43 2.87
CA ASN A 89 -15.64 -13.00 4.24
C ASN A 89 -14.95 -11.69 4.65
N ARG A 90 -13.80 -11.41 4.05
CA ARG A 90 -12.99 -10.20 4.33
C ARG A 90 -12.29 -9.72 3.07
N ARG A 91 -11.98 -8.43 3.04
CA ARG A 91 -11.20 -7.80 1.96
C ARG A 91 -9.87 -8.53 1.69
N PRO A 92 -9.46 -8.67 0.42
CA PRO A 92 -8.19 -9.30 0.07
C PRO A 92 -7.00 -8.44 0.53
N PRO A 93 -6.04 -9.00 1.31
CA PRO A 93 -4.88 -8.26 1.78
C PRO A 93 -3.80 -8.21 0.69
N ILE A 94 -3.88 -7.22 -0.19
CA ILE A 94 -2.96 -7.10 -1.35
C ILE A 94 -1.62 -6.40 -1.04
N HIS A 95 -1.32 -6.16 0.23
CA HIS A 95 -0.04 -5.60 0.67
C HIS A 95 1.08 -6.64 0.74
N SER A 96 0.74 -7.93 0.82
CA SER A 96 1.70 -9.03 0.95
C SER A 96 1.20 -10.29 0.25
N PRO A 97 1.99 -10.88 -0.68
CA PRO A 97 1.62 -12.13 -1.35
C PRO A 97 1.35 -13.26 -0.35
N TYR A 98 2.11 -13.29 0.74
CA TYR A 98 1.99 -14.30 1.78
C TYR A 98 0.66 -14.20 2.52
N LEU A 99 0.27 -12.98 2.96
CA LEU A 99 -1.02 -12.75 3.60
C LEU A 99 -2.18 -13.04 2.65
N TYR A 100 -2.01 -12.73 1.36
CA TYR A 100 -2.99 -13.03 0.34
C TYR A 100 -3.19 -14.54 0.15
N GLN A 101 -2.12 -15.32 0.08
CA GLN A 101 -2.22 -16.78 0.01
C GLN A 101 -2.89 -17.40 1.25
N GLN A 102 -2.60 -16.88 2.45
CA GLN A 102 -3.31 -17.29 3.65
C GLN A 102 -4.80 -16.93 3.59
N TRP A 103 -5.12 -15.75 3.05
CA TRP A 103 -6.50 -15.33 2.85
C TRP A 103 -7.24 -16.23 1.85
N LEU A 104 -6.61 -16.64 0.73
CA LEU A 104 -7.17 -17.61 -0.20
C LEU A 104 -7.53 -18.92 0.51
N LYS A 105 -6.56 -19.49 1.24
CA LYS A 105 -6.75 -20.73 2.00
C LYS A 105 -7.90 -20.63 3.01
N ARG A 106 -8.04 -19.50 3.71
CA ARG A 106 -9.12 -19.27 4.68
C ARG A 106 -10.51 -19.17 4.05
N ASN A 107 -10.61 -18.71 2.80
CA ASN A 107 -11.87 -18.65 2.09
C ASN A 107 -12.13 -19.91 1.24
N GLY A 108 -11.24 -20.92 1.31
CA GLY A 108 -11.36 -22.13 0.48
C GLY A 108 -11.20 -21.86 -1.02
N LEU A 109 -10.57 -20.74 -1.40
CA LEU A 109 -10.40 -20.31 -2.78
C LEU A 109 -9.03 -20.70 -3.32
N THR A 110 -9.00 -21.04 -4.60
CA THR A 110 -7.78 -21.18 -5.40
C THR A 110 -7.48 -19.89 -6.16
N ALA A 111 -6.21 -19.72 -6.55
CA ALA A 111 -5.84 -18.59 -7.38
C ALA A 111 -6.52 -18.63 -8.76
N ALA A 112 -6.76 -19.83 -9.31
CA ALA A 112 -7.44 -20.01 -10.59
C ALA A 112 -8.90 -19.51 -10.55
N GLU A 113 -9.64 -19.86 -9.50
CA GLU A 113 -11.03 -19.37 -9.31
C GLU A 113 -11.06 -17.85 -9.16
N VAL A 114 -10.11 -17.28 -8.43
CA VAL A 114 -9.99 -15.83 -8.29
C VAL A 114 -9.70 -15.18 -9.62
N ILE A 115 -8.74 -15.68 -10.40
CA ILE A 115 -8.40 -15.13 -11.71
C ILE A 115 -9.62 -15.19 -12.64
N ALA A 116 -10.30 -16.33 -12.69
CA ALA A 116 -11.50 -16.51 -13.50
C ALA A 116 -12.66 -15.57 -13.11
N ALA A 117 -12.72 -15.15 -11.84
CA ALA A 117 -13.73 -14.21 -11.36
C ALA A 117 -13.34 -12.72 -11.56
N LEU A 118 -12.10 -12.43 -11.94
CA LEU A 118 -11.58 -11.07 -12.18
C LEU A 118 -11.45 -10.73 -13.68
N ASP A 119 -11.44 -11.75 -14.55
CA ASP A 119 -11.54 -11.62 -16.01
C ASP A 119 -12.97 -11.22 -16.44
#